data_AF-A0A662BPR1-F1
#
_entry.id   AF-A0A662BPR1-F1
#
_cell.length_a   1.000
_cell.length_b   1.000
_cell.length_c   1.000
_cell.angle_alpha   90.00
_cell.angle_beta   90.00
_cell.angle_gamma   90.00
#
_symmetry.space_group_name_H-M   'P 1'
#
loop_
_entity.id
_entity.type
_entity.pdbx_description
1 polymer ?
#
loop_
_entity_poly.entity_id
_entity_poly.type
_entity_poly.pdbx_seq_one_letter_code
_entity_poly.pdbx_strand_id
1 'polypeptide(L)'
;MDPQVWIIVAIGFGSLFALWLIFYFIPVGLWFKALVSGVKISLLQLVFMRWRKVPPPIIVNSLIASTKAGLDLSRDALEAHYLAGGRVKSVVNALISADKANITLSFQVATAIDLAGRDVLEAVQMSVNPKVIDTPP
;
A
#
# COMPACT_ATOMS: atom_id res chain seq x y z
N MET A 1 -39.91 -17.68 -29.72
CA MET A 1 -39.53 -17.37 -28.32
C MET A 1 -40.31 -16.13 -27.92
N ASP A 2 -41.08 -16.21 -26.82
CA ASP A 2 -41.94 -15.12 -26.40
C ASP A 2 -41.14 -13.84 -26.10
N PRO A 3 -41.68 -12.64 -26.39
CA PRO A 3 -41.03 -11.36 -26.05
C PRO A 3 -40.59 -11.25 -24.58
N GLN A 4 -41.28 -11.94 -23.66
CA GLN A 4 -40.92 -12.01 -22.25
C GLN A 4 -39.58 -12.71 -22.01
N VAL A 5 -39.22 -13.72 -22.81
CA VAL A 5 -37.94 -14.43 -22.69
C VAL A 5 -36.77 -13.50 -23.02
N TRP A 6 -36.92 -12.64 -24.03
CA TRP A 6 -35.91 -11.65 -24.41
C TRP A 6 -35.69 -10.59 -23.32
N ILE A 7 -36.76 -10.15 -22.64
CA ILE A 7 -36.67 -9.19 -21.53
C ILE A 7 -35.93 -9.81 -20.34
N ILE A 8 -36.24 -11.05 -19.97
CA ILE A 8 -35.56 -11.75 -18.87
C ILE A 8 -34.07 -11.95 -19.18
N VAL A 9 -33.74 -12.35 -20.41
CA VAL A 9 -32.35 -12.50 -20.84
C VAL A 9 -31.61 -11.16 -20.83
N ALA A 10 -32.24 -10.07 -21.29
CA ALA A 10 -31.64 -8.74 -21.26
C ALA A 10 -31.40 -8.22 -19.83
N ILE A 11 -32.33 -8.46 -18.90
CA ILE A 11 -32.17 -8.10 -17.48
C ILE A 11 -31.08 -8.96 -16.82
N GLY A 12 -31.06 -10.27 -17.10
CA GLY A 12 -30.01 -11.18 -16.62
C GLY A 12 -28.61 -10.76 -17.09
N PHE A 13 -28.47 -10.43 -18.36
CA PHE A 13 -27.19 -9.97 -18.91
C PHE A 13 -26.79 -8.59 -18.40
N GLY A 14 -27.75 -7.66 -18.30
CA GLY A 14 -27.54 -6.32 -17.77
C GLY A 14 -27.12 -6.32 -16.30
N SER A 15 -27.76 -7.16 -15.47
CA SER A 15 -27.38 -7.32 -14.06
C SER A 15 -26.00 -7.94 -13.89
N LEU A 16 -25.66 -8.96 -14.68
CA LEU A 16 -24.33 -9.56 -14.67
C LEU A 16 -23.23 -8.56 -15.08
N PHE A 17 -23.51 -7.74 -16.10
CA PHE A 17 -22.60 -6.69 -16.55
C PHE A 17 -22.42 -5.60 -15.49
N ALA A 18 -23.51 -5.15 -14.86
CA ALA A 18 -23.45 -4.17 -13.76
C ALA A 18 -22.64 -4.71 -12.57
N LEU A 19 -22.85 -5.98 -12.21
CA LEU A 19 -22.13 -6.64 -11.14
C LEU A 19 -20.62 -6.73 -11.46
N TRP A 20 -20.28 -7.13 -12.68
CA TRP A 20 -18.88 -7.15 -13.16
C TRP A 20 -18.22 -5.77 -13.08
N LEU A 21 -18.93 -4.71 -13.47
CA LEU A 21 -18.44 -3.33 -13.42
C LEU A 21 -18.20 -2.86 -11.98
N ILE A 22 -19.07 -3.23 -11.03
CA ILE A 22 -18.90 -2.95 -9.60
C ILE A 22 -17.67 -3.66 -9.04
N PHE A 23 -17.50 -4.96 -9.33
CA PHE A 23 -16.35 -5.74 -8.87
C PHE A 23 -15.03 -5.26 -9.49
N TYR A 24 -15.06 -4.71 -10.70
CA TYR A 24 -13.88 -4.07 -11.31
C TYR A 24 -13.51 -2.76 -10.60
N PHE A 25 -14.51 -1.95 -10.24
CA PHE A 25 -14.27 -0.64 -9.64
C PHE A 25 -13.87 -0.72 -8.16
N ILE A 26 -14.50 -1.61 -7.40
CA ILE A 26 -14.26 -1.76 -5.96
C ILE A 26 -13.21 -2.85 -5.75
N PRO A 27 -12.01 -2.53 -5.20
CA PRO A 27 -10.98 -3.52 -4.92
C PRO A 27 -11.31 -4.37 -3.67
N VAL A 28 -12.39 -5.15 -3.72
CA VAL A 28 -12.87 -6.00 -2.61
C VAL A 28 -11.78 -6.99 -2.17
N GLY A 29 -11.02 -7.55 -3.12
CA GLY A 29 -9.91 -8.44 -2.81
C GLY A 29 -8.79 -7.79 -2.00
N LEU A 30 -8.50 -6.50 -2.23
CA LEU A 30 -7.48 -5.77 -1.46
C LEU A 30 -7.99 -5.45 -0.05
N TRP A 31 -9.27 -5.06 0.05
CA TRP A 31 -9.93 -4.82 1.32
C TRP A 31 -9.93 -6.08 2.20
N PHE A 32 -10.29 -7.23 1.63
CA PHE A 32 -10.28 -8.51 2.36
C PHE A 32 -8.87 -8.87 2.85
N LYS A 33 -7.83 -8.66 2.02
CA LYS A 33 -6.43 -8.85 2.42
C LYS A 33 -6.03 -7.96 3.60
N ALA A 34 -6.48 -6.71 3.62
CA ALA A 34 -6.25 -5.78 4.72
C ALA A 34 -6.91 -6.27 6.02
N LEU A 35 -8.19 -6.66 5.92
CA LEU A 35 -8.98 -7.13 7.06
C LEU A 35 -8.37 -8.36 7.73
N VAL A 36 -8.00 -9.38 6.95
CA VAL A 36 -7.36 -10.61 7.45
C VAL A 36 -5.98 -10.33 8.03
N SER A 37 -5.31 -9.28 7.57
CA SER A 37 -4.01 -8.85 8.08
C SER A 37 -4.10 -7.93 9.31
N GLY A 38 -5.30 -7.69 9.85
CA GLY A 38 -5.52 -6.83 11.01
C GLY A 38 -5.54 -5.33 10.72
N VAL A 39 -5.51 -4.92 9.44
CA VAL A 39 -5.53 -3.52 9.02
C VAL A 39 -6.97 -3.13 8.67
N LYS A 40 -7.58 -2.30 9.53
CA LYS A 40 -8.96 -1.82 9.36
C LYS A 40 -9.02 -0.67 8.35
N ILE A 41 -9.43 -0.97 7.12
CA ILE A 41 -9.66 0.01 6.06
C ILE A 41 -11.09 -0.14 5.55
N SER A 42 -11.78 0.96 5.31
CA SER A 42 -13.12 0.95 4.71
C SER A 42 -13.04 0.86 3.18
N LEU A 43 -14.04 0.23 2.56
CA LEU A 43 -14.14 0.19 1.09
C LEU A 43 -14.24 1.62 0.50
N LEU A 44 -14.91 2.53 1.19
CA LEU A 44 -15.00 3.95 0.80
C LEU A 44 -13.62 4.61 0.75
N GLN A 45 -12.73 4.33 1.70
CA GLN A 45 -11.36 4.86 1.67
C GLN A 45 -10.57 4.38 0.45
N LEU A 46 -10.70 3.10 0.07
CA LEU A 46 -10.02 2.56 -1.12
C LEU A 46 -10.52 3.23 -2.41
N VAL A 47 -11.81 3.56 -2.48
CA VAL A 47 -12.39 4.32 -3.59
C VAL A 47 -11.86 5.75 -3.58
N PHE A 48 -11.83 6.42 -2.42
CA PHE A 48 -11.28 7.78 -2.31
C PHE A 48 -9.79 7.87 -2.64
N MET A 49 -8.99 6.85 -2.33
CA MET A 49 -7.59 6.77 -2.75
C MET A 49 -7.47 6.83 -4.28
N ARG A 50 -8.29 6.04 -5.00
CA ARG A 50 -8.31 6.07 -6.48
C ARG A 50 -8.69 7.44 -7.02
N TRP A 51 -9.67 8.11 -6.40
CA TRP A 51 -10.06 9.47 -6.77
C TRP A 51 -8.89 10.46 -6.62
N ARG A 52 -8.14 10.37 -5.51
CA ARG A 52 -6.95 11.20 -5.28
C ARG A 52 -5.73 10.79 -6.11
N LYS A 53 -5.89 9.86 -7.06
CA LYS A 53 -4.81 9.25 -7.86
C LYS A 53 -3.73 8.55 -7.02
N VAL A 54 -4.09 8.09 -5.81
CA VAL A 54 -3.22 7.27 -4.97
C VAL A 54 -3.56 5.79 -5.22
N PRO A 55 -2.61 4.94 -5.65
CA PRO A 55 -2.86 3.53 -5.90
C PRO A 55 -3.08 2.80 -4.57
N PRO A 56 -4.30 2.27 -4.31
CA PRO A 56 -4.59 1.62 -3.04
C PRO A 56 -3.67 0.43 -2.70
N PRO A 57 -3.24 -0.42 -3.66
CA PRO A 57 -2.36 -1.54 -3.36
C PRO A 57 -1.05 -1.15 -2.68
N ILE A 58 -0.45 -0.01 -3.03
CA ILE A 58 0.82 0.43 -2.45
C ILE A 58 0.63 0.79 -0.97
N ILE A 59 -0.39 1.56 -0.66
CA ILE A 59 -0.68 2.01 0.71
C ILE A 59 -1.09 0.84 1.59
N VAL A 60 -2.03 0.01 1.14
CA VAL A 60 -2.52 -1.14 1.91
C VAL A 60 -1.42 -2.15 2.19
N ASN A 61 -0.61 -2.51 1.18
CA ASN A 61 0.48 -3.46 1.40
C ASN A 61 1.54 -2.92 2.36
N SER A 62 1.83 -1.61 2.29
CA SER A 62 2.77 -0.96 3.20
C SER A 62 2.24 -0.91 4.63
N LEU A 63 0.94 -0.63 4.83
CA LEU A 63 0.29 -0.71 6.14
C LEU A 63 0.31 -2.14 6.70
N ILE A 64 0.00 -3.14 5.88
CA ILE A 64 0.06 -4.54 6.31
C ILE A 64 1.48 -4.89 6.77
N ALA A 65 2.50 -4.46 6.02
CA ALA A 65 3.89 -4.72 6.37
C ALA A 65 4.30 -4.03 7.68
N SER A 66 3.93 -2.76 7.87
CA SER A 66 4.25 -2.02 9.08
C SER A 66 3.52 -2.59 10.31
N THR A 67 2.22 -2.85 10.21
CA THR A 67 1.43 -3.43 11.31
C THR A 67 1.96 -4.81 11.72
N LYS A 68 2.36 -5.66 10.77
CA LYS A 68 2.98 -6.95 11.06
C LYS A 68 4.37 -6.84 11.69
N ALA A 69 5.07 -5.73 11.46
CA ALA A 69 6.33 -5.43 12.10
C ALA A 69 6.17 -4.76 13.47
N GLY A 70 4.94 -4.49 13.93
CA GLY A 70 4.69 -3.77 15.19
C GLY A 70 4.80 -2.25 15.06
N LEU A 71 4.94 -1.72 13.84
CA LEU A 71 5.00 -0.29 13.57
C LEU A 71 3.59 0.26 13.33
N ASP A 72 3.18 1.21 14.16
CA ASP A 72 1.93 1.95 13.97
C ASP A 72 2.14 3.13 13.01
N LEU A 73 1.71 2.96 11.76
CA LEU A 73 1.79 4.00 10.74
C LEU A 73 0.40 4.45 10.32
N SER A 74 0.22 5.77 10.25
CA SER A 74 -1.02 6.34 9.75
C SER A 74 -1.13 6.18 8.24
N ARG A 75 -2.27 5.65 7.79
CA ARG A 75 -2.67 5.61 6.38
C ARG A 75 -2.55 6.99 5.73
N ASP A 76 -3.02 8.03 6.40
CA ASP A 76 -3.05 9.39 5.86
C ASP A 76 -1.63 9.93 5.64
N ALA A 77 -0.69 9.56 6.50
CA ALA A 77 0.72 9.92 6.35
C ALA A 77 1.38 9.21 5.16
N LEU A 78 1.05 7.93 4.94
CA LEU A 78 1.52 7.18 3.76
C LEU A 78 0.91 7.74 2.45
N GLU A 79 -0.38 8.10 2.47
CA GLU A 79 -1.04 8.76 1.33
C GLU A 79 -0.39 10.12 1.04
N ALA A 80 -0.16 10.94 2.07
CA ALA A 80 0.48 12.24 1.93
C ALA A 80 1.91 12.13 1.38
N HIS A 81 2.69 11.17 1.87
CA HIS A 81 4.05 10.93 1.37
C HIS A 81 4.05 10.45 -0.10
N TYR A 82 3.10 9.60 -0.50
CA TYR A 82 2.93 9.22 -1.90
C TYR A 82 2.58 10.43 -2.78
N LEU A 83 1.65 11.27 -2.33
CA LEU A 83 1.25 12.48 -3.05
C LEU A 83 2.38 13.51 -3.15
N ALA A 84 3.29 13.54 -2.18
CA ALA A 84 4.51 14.34 -2.23
C ALA A 84 5.56 13.79 -3.22
N GLY A 85 5.30 12.67 -3.90
CA GLY A 85 6.21 12.03 -4.84
C GLY A 85 7.20 11.05 -4.19
N GLY A 86 7.00 10.72 -2.92
CA GLY A 86 7.86 9.82 -2.16
C GLY A 86 7.63 8.33 -2.40
N ARG A 87 8.62 7.52 -2.05
CA ARG A 87 8.66 6.07 -2.20
C ARG A 87 8.21 5.38 -0.92
N VAL A 88 6.89 5.32 -0.73
CA VAL A 88 6.24 4.69 0.45
C VAL A 88 6.80 3.31 0.81
N LYS A 89 6.97 2.43 -0.20
CA LYS A 89 7.48 1.07 0.02
C LYS A 89 8.91 1.06 0.56
N SER A 90 9.78 1.96 0.07
CA SER A 90 11.17 2.07 0.53
C SER A 90 11.23 2.55 1.97
N VAL A 91 10.49 3.61 2.28
CA VAL A 91 10.39 4.18 3.64
C VAL A 91 9.89 3.14 4.65
N VAL A 92 8.81 2.42 4.35
CA VAL A 92 8.29 1.41 5.27
C VAL A 92 9.27 0.27 5.47
N ASN A 93 9.91 -0.22 4.40
CA ASN A 93 10.94 -1.25 4.53
C ASN A 93 12.13 -0.76 5.36
N ALA A 94 12.55 0.49 5.19
CA ALA A 94 13.63 1.10 5.97
C ALA A 94 13.28 1.17 7.46
N LEU A 95 12.06 1.58 7.79
CA LEU A 95 11.57 1.62 9.17
C LEU A 95 11.54 0.22 9.80
N ILE A 96 11.05 -0.78 9.07
CA ILE A 96 11.03 -2.18 9.54
C ILE A 96 12.46 -2.70 9.76
N SER A 97 13.39 -2.39 8.85
CA SER A 97 14.80 -2.77 8.99
C SER A 97 15.48 -2.06 10.16
N ALA A 98 15.20 -0.77 10.37
CA ALA A 98 15.74 0.02 11.47
C ALA A 98 15.24 -0.51 12.82
N ASP A 99 13.94 -0.77 12.94
CA ASP A 99 13.32 -1.31 14.15
C ASP A 99 13.90 -2.68 14.54
N LYS A 100 14.05 -3.59 13.56
CA LYS A 100 14.69 -4.90 13.77
C LYS A 100 16.16 -4.82 14.21
N ALA A 101 16.85 -3.75 13.84
CA ALA A 101 18.23 -3.50 14.21
C ALA A 101 18.36 -2.59 15.44
N ASN A 102 17.24 -2.29 16.11
CA ASN A 102 17.18 -1.42 17.27
C ASN A 102 17.73 0.01 16.99
N ILE A 103 17.54 0.50 15.76
CA ILE A 103 17.89 1.85 15.33
C ILE A 103 16.62 2.73 15.42
N THR A 104 16.72 3.83 16.17
CA THR A 104 15.65 4.82 16.28
C THR A 104 15.53 5.63 14.99
N LEU A 105 14.57 5.26 14.14
CA LEU A 105 14.21 5.99 12.93
C LEU A 105 12.72 6.33 12.94
N SER A 106 12.40 7.62 12.94
CA SER A 106 11.00 8.08 12.86
C SER A 106 10.52 8.13 11.41
N PHE A 107 9.21 7.96 11.22
CA PHE A 107 8.57 8.07 9.90
C PHE A 107 8.85 9.42 9.24
N GLN A 108 8.84 10.52 10.00
CA GLN A 108 9.09 11.86 9.50
C GLN A 108 10.53 12.03 9.00
N VAL A 109 11.51 11.47 9.70
CA VAL A 109 12.92 11.51 9.27
C VAL A 109 13.10 10.64 8.03
N ALA A 110 12.55 9.43 8.02
CA ALA A 110 12.65 8.53 6.88
C ALA A 110 12.02 9.12 5.60
N THR A 111 10.86 9.75 5.73
CA THR A 111 10.20 10.45 4.60
C THR A 111 10.96 11.69 4.15
N ALA A 112 11.54 12.46 5.07
CA ALA A 112 12.36 13.62 4.72
C ALA A 112 13.63 13.21 3.94
N ILE A 113 14.29 12.12 4.34
CA ILE A 113 15.45 11.56 3.64
C ILE A 113 15.05 11.11 2.23
N ASP A 114 13.92 10.41 2.10
CA ASP A 114 13.42 9.96 0.80
C ASP A 114 13.08 11.12 -0.13
N LEU A 115 12.38 12.15 0.37
CA LEU A 115 12.05 13.36 -0.39
C LEU A 115 13.29 14.19 -0.76
N ALA A 116 14.39 14.08 -0.01
CA ALA A 116 15.69 14.64 -0.38
C ALA A 116 16.39 13.86 -1.52
N GLY A 117 15.74 12.83 -2.08
CA GLY A 117 16.27 12.03 -3.18
C GLY A 117 17.34 11.04 -2.73
N ARG A 118 17.37 10.66 -1.46
CA ARG A 118 18.28 9.65 -0.91
C ARG A 118 17.57 8.33 -0.71
N ASP A 119 18.27 7.21 -0.89
CA ASP A 119 17.72 5.91 -0.57
C ASP A 119 17.81 5.63 0.93
N VAL A 120 16.70 5.88 1.63
CA VAL A 120 16.60 5.64 3.07
C VAL A 120 16.78 4.17 3.42
N LEU A 121 16.37 3.24 2.56
CA LEU A 121 16.50 1.81 2.80
C LEU A 121 17.97 1.39 2.73
N GLU A 122 18.71 1.87 1.73
CA GLU A 122 20.15 1.60 1.62
C GLU A 122 20.92 2.16 2.82
N ALA A 123 20.62 3.39 3.25
CA ALA A 123 21.27 4.01 4.40
C ALA A 123 21.06 3.20 5.69
N VAL A 124 19.84 2.70 5.93
CA VAL A 124 19.55 1.82 7.05
C VAL A 124 20.27 0.48 6.89
N GLN A 125 20.19 -0.16 5.73
CA GLN A 125 20.81 -1.46 5.49
C GLN A 125 22.32 -1.45 5.72
N MET A 126 23.01 -0.38 5.30
CA MET A 126 24.45 -0.20 5.54
C MET A 126 24.79 -0.08 7.03
N SER A 127 23.85 0.40 7.85
CA SER A 127 24.01 0.50 9.30
C SER A 127 23.76 -0.84 10.00
N VAL A 128 22.86 -1.67 9.47
CA VAL A 128 22.52 -2.98 10.04
C VAL A 128 23.48 -4.08 9.61
N ASN A 129 23.87 -4.10 8.33
CA ASN A 129 24.77 -5.08 7.75
C ASN A 129 25.87 -4.33 6.99
N PRO A 130 26.95 -3.91 7.68
CA PRO A 130 28.00 -3.10 7.07
C PRO A 130 28.66 -3.89 5.95
N LYS A 131 28.80 -3.25 4.79
CA LYS A 131 29.48 -3.86 3.65
C LYS A 131 30.96 -4.03 3.98
N VAL A 132 31.42 -5.28 4.07
CA VAL A 132 32.85 -5.58 4.10
C VAL A 132 33.41 -5.24 2.72
N ILE A 133 34.27 -4.22 2.66
CA ILE A 133 35.03 -3.90 1.46
C ILE A 133 36.37 -4.58 1.62
N ASP A 134 36.59 -5.68 0.90
CA ASP A 134 37.90 -6.32 0.83
C ASP A 134 38.87 -5.40 0.08
N THR A 135 39.86 -4.87 0.81
CA THR A 135 40.98 -4.17 0.21
C THR A 135 42.02 -5.20 -0.26
N PRO A 136 42.56 -5.09 -1.49
CA PRO A 136 43.64 -5.97 -1.93
C PRO A 136 44.90 -5.76 -1.06
N PRO A 137 45.71 -6.81 -0.85
CA PRO A 137 46.93 -6.77 -0.03
C PRO A 137 48.05 -5.94 -0.66
#